data_AF-A0A522LFD6-F1
#
_entry.id   AF-A0A522LFD6-F1
#
_cell.length_a   1.000
_cell.length_b   1.000
_cell.length_c   1.000
_cell.angle_alpha   90.00
_cell.angle_beta   90.00
_cell.angle_gamma   90.00
#
_symmetry.space_group_name_H-M   'P 1'
#
loop_
_entity.id
_entity.type
_entity.pdbx_description
1 polymer ?
#
loop_
_entity_poly.entity_id
_entity_poly.type
_entity_poly.pdbx_seq_one_letter_code
_entity_poly.pdbx_strand_id
1 'polypeptide(L)'
;MRLNRFISVTVIITSFCVLYVYQQSEIFRLAYLGQKKQITFNELLDKNTALRYNIKKNSSLVNIGKSMGSANEFQMPDNYRFVRFIPSRDGLKVADQDQGREGLLARIFSLKRQALAKTVNP
;
A
#
# COMPACT_ATOMS: atom_id res chain seq x y z
N MET A 1 17.84 51.83 -44.14
CA MET A 1 16.93 51.00 -43.31
C MET A 1 16.64 51.74 -42.02
N ARG A 2 15.38 51.91 -41.62
CA ARG A 2 15.01 52.72 -40.45
C ARG A 2 15.47 52.01 -39.18
N LEU A 3 16.34 52.63 -38.39
CA LEU A 3 16.95 52.11 -37.15
C LEU A 3 15.93 51.42 -36.23
N ASN A 4 14.72 51.97 -36.13
CA ASN A 4 13.62 51.40 -35.34
C ASN A 4 13.24 49.97 -35.75
N ARG A 5 13.31 49.62 -37.04
CA ARG A 5 13.01 48.26 -37.51
C ARG A 5 14.09 47.27 -37.08
N PHE A 6 15.35 47.69 -37.08
CA PHE A 6 16.46 46.84 -36.64
C PHE A 6 16.37 46.54 -35.14
N ILE A 7 16.14 47.57 -34.33
CA ILE A 7 15.95 47.42 -32.88
C ILE A 7 14.76 46.50 -32.58
N SER A 8 13.62 46.69 -33.26
CA SER A 8 12.45 45.84 -33.07
C SER A 8 12.72 44.37 -33.39
N VAL A 9 13.45 44.08 -34.47
CA VAL A 9 13.78 42.69 -34.85
C VAL A 9 14.73 42.07 -33.83
N THR A 10 15.75 42.80 -33.36
CA THR A 10 16.68 42.28 -32.35
C THR A 10 15.97 41.95 -31.04
N VAL A 11 15.05 42.80 -30.57
CA VAL A 11 14.28 42.54 -29.33
C VAL A 11 13.41 41.30 -29.47
N ILE A 12 12.76 41.11 -30.62
CA ILE A 12 11.94 39.93 -30.88
C ILE A 12 12.81 38.66 -30.84
N ILE A 13 13.94 38.66 -31.55
CA ILE A 13 14.86 37.52 -31.58
C ILE A 13 15.39 37.20 -30.18
N THR A 14 15.81 38.21 -29.41
CA THR A 14 16.30 38.02 -28.04
C THR A 14 15.19 37.45 -27.14
N SER A 15 13.95 37.93 -27.27
CA SER A 15 12.81 37.39 -26.52
C SER A 15 12.57 35.91 -26.83
N PHE A 16 12.60 35.52 -28.11
CA PHE A 16 12.48 34.11 -28.50
C PHE A 16 13.62 33.24 -27.97
N CYS A 17 14.86 33.74 -27.96
CA CYS A 17 15.99 33.02 -27.35
C CYS A 17 15.80 32.79 -25.85
N VAL A 18 15.34 33.79 -25.11
CA VAL A 18 15.09 33.66 -23.66
C VAL A 18 13.95 32.67 -23.40
N LEU A 19 12.85 32.76 -24.15
CA LEU A 19 11.73 31.82 -24.02
C LEU A 19 12.15 30.37 -24.34
N TYR A 20 12.99 30.18 -25.35
CA TYR A 20 13.47 28.86 -25.72
C TYR A 20 14.30 28.21 -24.61
N VAL A 21 15.25 28.94 -24.03
CA VAL A 21 16.06 28.45 -22.91
C VAL A 21 15.19 28.17 -21.68
N TYR A 22 14.20 29.03 -21.40
CA TYR A 22 13.26 28.81 -20.33
C TYR A 22 12.47 27.51 -20.51
N GLN A 23 11.91 27.27 -21.71
CA GLN A 23 11.20 26.03 -22.02
C GLN A 23 12.09 24.79 -21.88
N GLN A 24 13.33 24.84 -22.37
CA GLN A 24 14.26 23.73 -22.18
C GLN A 24 14.51 23.45 -20.70
N SER A 25 14.74 24.49 -19.89
CA SER A 25 14.99 24.33 -18.45
C SER A 25 13.81 23.72 -17.70
N GLU A 26 12.57 24.10 -18.06
CA GLU A 26 11.36 23.54 -17.46
C GLU A 26 11.15 22.07 -17.85
N ILE A 27 11.47 21.68 -19.09
CA ILE A 27 11.42 20.27 -19.50
C ILE A 27 12.38 19.43 -18.66
N PHE A 28 13.62 19.88 -18.45
CA PHE A 28 14.58 19.18 -17.59
C PHE A 28 14.10 19.11 -16.14
N ARG A 29 13.53 20.19 -15.62
CA ARG A 29 12.97 20.24 -14.26
C ARG A 29 11.83 19.24 -14.09
N LEU A 30 10.90 19.19 -15.05
CA LEU A 30 9.79 18.25 -15.05
C LEU A 30 10.27 16.79 -15.12
N ALA A 31 11.25 16.51 -15.99
CA ALA A 31 11.85 15.18 -16.11
C ALA A 31 12.48 14.73 -14.79
N TYR A 32 13.23 15.61 -14.12
CA TYR A 32 13.86 15.31 -12.83
C TYR A 32 12.83 15.07 -11.72
N LEU A 33 11.76 15.88 -11.67
CA LEU A 33 10.64 15.65 -10.75
C LEU A 33 9.94 14.31 -11.00
N GLY A 34 9.73 13.94 -12.26
CA GLY A 34 9.18 12.65 -12.65
C GLY A 34 10.07 11.49 -12.20
N GLN A 35 11.37 11.58 -12.48
CA GLN A 35 12.35 10.56 -12.10
C GLN A 35 12.40 10.35 -10.58
N LYS A 36 12.42 11.45 -9.80
CA LYS A 36 12.41 11.37 -8.33
C LYS A 36 11.19 10.60 -7.82
N LYS A 37 10.00 10.91 -8.36
CA LYS A 37 8.76 10.20 -7.99
C LYS A 37 8.81 8.72 -8.38
N GLN A 38 9.36 8.39 -9.55
CA GLN A 38 9.50 7.01 -10.01
C GLN A 38 10.42 6.20 -9.10
N ILE A 39 11.54 6.76 -8.67
CA ILE A 39 12.47 6.11 -7.74
C ILE A 39 11.77 5.83 -6.41
N THR A 40 11.08 6.82 -5.84
CA THR A 40 10.33 6.64 -4.59
C THR A 40 9.23 5.58 -4.72
N PHE A 41 8.53 5.55 -5.87
CA PHE A 41 7.51 4.54 -6.13
C PHE A 41 8.10 3.12 -6.19
N ASN A 42 9.20 2.94 -6.92
CA ASN A 42 9.89 1.65 -7.00
C ASN A 42 10.39 1.18 -5.63
N GLU A 43 10.95 2.08 -4.82
CA GLU A 43 11.40 1.77 -3.46
C GLU A 43 10.24 1.29 -2.56
N LEU A 44 9.07 1.95 -2.66
CA LEU A 44 7.87 1.52 -1.93
C LEU A 44 7.34 0.17 -2.43
N LEU A 45 7.41 -0.08 -3.73
CA LEU A 45 6.99 -1.35 -4.35
C LEU A 45 7.90 -2.50 -3.89
N ASP A 46 9.21 -2.29 -3.86
CA ASP A 46 10.18 -3.27 -3.37
C ASP A 46 9.96 -3.58 -1.90
N LYS A 47 9.78 -2.54 -1.06
CA LYS A 47 9.43 -2.72 0.36
C LYS A 47 8.12 -3.48 0.54
N ASN A 48 7.09 -3.17 -0.24
CA ASN A 48 5.81 -3.88 -0.18
C ASN A 48 5.97 -5.35 -0.56
N THR A 49 6.73 -5.64 -1.61
CA THR A 49 7.01 -6.99 -2.08
C THR A 49 7.78 -7.79 -1.03
N ALA A 50 8.82 -7.19 -0.44
CA ALA A 50 9.57 -7.78 0.67
C ALA A 50 8.69 -8.06 1.89
N LEU A 51 7.81 -7.13 2.27
CA LEU A 51 6.85 -7.32 3.36
C LEU A 51 5.86 -8.46 3.06
N ARG A 52 5.29 -8.50 1.86
CA ARG A 52 4.38 -9.60 1.45
C ARG A 52 5.07 -10.94 1.48
N TYR A 53 6.31 -11.01 1.00
CA TYR A 53 7.11 -12.23 1.06
C TYR A 53 7.38 -12.65 2.50
N ASN A 54 7.81 -11.71 3.36
CA ASN A 54 8.08 -11.99 4.77
C ASN A 54 6.81 -12.44 5.52
N ILE A 55 5.67 -11.79 5.28
CA ILE A 55 4.39 -12.21 5.84
C ILE A 55 4.07 -13.61 5.36
N LYS A 56 4.13 -13.90 4.04
CA LYS A 56 3.84 -15.24 3.51
C LYS A 56 4.78 -16.31 4.07
N LYS A 57 6.06 -15.98 4.25
CA LYS A 57 7.08 -16.87 4.81
C LYS A 57 6.82 -17.13 6.30
N ASN A 58 6.54 -16.08 7.08
CA ASN A 58 6.28 -16.18 8.52
C ASN A 58 4.90 -16.74 8.84
N SER A 59 3.89 -16.49 8.01
CA SER A 59 2.54 -17.03 8.12
C SER A 59 2.43 -18.45 7.56
N SER A 60 3.50 -18.96 6.93
CA SER A 60 3.49 -20.34 6.46
C SER A 60 3.45 -21.28 7.67
N LEU A 61 2.47 -22.20 7.66
CA LEU A 61 2.30 -23.25 8.67
C LEU A 61 3.60 -24.02 8.95
N VAL A 62 4.48 -24.14 7.96
CA VAL A 62 5.80 -24.78 8.09
C VAL A 62 6.72 -23.97 9.00
N ASN A 63 6.74 -22.64 8.89
CA ASN A 63 7.62 -21.81 9.71
C ASN A 63 7.04 -21.60 11.12
N ILE A 64 5.71 -21.51 11.25
CA ILE A 64 5.02 -21.52 12.55
C ILE A 64 5.24 -22.86 13.25
N GLY A 65 5.08 -23.97 12.54
CA GLY A 65 5.35 -25.31 13.06
C GLY A 65 6.82 -25.49 13.46
N LYS A 66 7.76 -24.90 12.72
CA LYS A 66 9.18 -24.90 13.08
C LYS A 66 9.47 -24.03 14.31
N SER A 67 8.87 -22.85 14.46
CA SER A 67 9.08 -22.01 15.65
C SER A 67 8.40 -22.59 16.89
N MET A 68 7.20 -23.17 16.76
CA MET A 68 6.53 -23.92 17.84
C MET A 68 7.29 -25.20 18.21
N GLY A 69 7.79 -25.95 17.23
CA GLY A 69 8.57 -27.16 17.48
C GLY A 69 9.96 -26.91 18.06
N SER A 70 10.48 -25.69 17.98
CA SER A 70 11.75 -25.29 18.62
C SER A 70 11.58 -24.89 20.08
N ALA A 71 10.35 -24.60 20.51
CA ALA A 71 10.00 -24.41 21.91
C ALA A 71 9.73 -25.80 22.53
N ASN A 72 10.78 -26.45 23.03
CA ASN A 72 10.71 -27.70 23.81
C ASN A 72 9.85 -27.60 25.10
N GLU A 73 9.16 -26.48 25.33
CA GLU A 73 8.32 -26.19 26.48
C GLU A 73 6.82 -26.13 26.14
N PHE A 74 6.41 -26.39 24.90
CA PHE A 74 4.98 -26.47 24.59
C PHE A 74 4.40 -27.79 25.13
N GLN A 75 4.02 -27.81 26.41
CA GLN A 75 3.19 -28.87 26.98
C GLN A 75 1.74 -28.64 26.56
N MET A 76 1.20 -29.55 25.75
CA MET A 76 -0.22 -29.59 25.44
C MET A 76 -0.97 -29.99 26.72
N PRO A 77 -1.93 -29.20 27.23
CA PRO A 77 -2.62 -29.50 28.48
C PRO A 77 -3.40 -30.81 28.37
N ASP A 78 -3.25 -31.75 29.32
CA ASP A 78 -3.90 -33.07 29.26
C ASP A 78 -5.43 -33.02 29.11
N ASN A 79 -6.06 -31.89 29.46
CA ASN A 79 -7.47 -31.61 29.24
C ASN A 79 -7.72 -30.80 27.95
N TYR A 80 -7.38 -31.36 26.79
CA TYR A 80 -7.87 -30.82 25.52
C TYR A 80 -9.07 -31.62 25.02
N ARG A 81 -10.13 -30.91 24.60
CA ARG A 81 -11.27 -31.52 23.92
C ARG A 81 -11.13 -31.21 22.44
N PHE A 82 -10.89 -32.25 21.63
CA PHE A 82 -10.97 -32.09 20.18
C PHE A 82 -12.42 -31.83 19.78
N VAL A 83 -12.70 -30.61 19.36
CA VAL A 83 -14.01 -30.26 18.78
C VAL A 83 -13.88 -30.37 17.27
N ARG A 84 -14.52 -31.38 16.68
CA ARG A 84 -14.59 -31.52 15.23
C ARG A 84 -15.48 -30.41 14.69
N PHE A 85 -14.88 -29.44 14.00
CA PHE A 85 -15.65 -28.45 13.26
C PHE A 85 -16.26 -29.14 12.04
N ILE A 86 -17.57 -29.37 12.07
CA ILE A 86 -18.31 -29.79 10.88
C ILE A 86 -18.50 -28.50 10.07
N PRO A 87 -17.95 -28.40 8.84
CA PRO A 87 -18.21 -27.24 8.01
C PRO A 87 -19.69 -27.28 7.62
N SER A 88 -20.53 -26.56 8.35
CA SER A 88 -21.88 -26.26 7.88
C SER A 88 -21.75 -25.54 6.54
N ARG A 89 -22.37 -26.10 5.51
CA ARG A 89 -22.52 -25.46 4.20
C ARG A 89 -23.31 -24.14 4.27
N ASP A 90 -23.95 -23.86 5.41
CA ASP A 90 -24.28 -22.50 5.85
C ASP A 90 -23.01 -21.80 6.34
N GLY A 91 -22.06 -21.61 5.44
CA GLY A 91 -21.02 -20.60 5.60
C GLY A 91 -21.70 -19.24 5.69
N LEU A 92 -21.06 -18.31 6.41
CA LEU A 92 -21.40 -16.89 6.47
C LEU A 92 -22.22 -16.45 5.25
N LYS A 93 -23.53 -16.23 5.43
CA LYS A 93 -24.21 -15.27 4.57
C LYS A 93 -23.50 -13.96 4.83
N VAL A 94 -22.57 -13.62 3.94
CA VAL A 94 -22.20 -12.24 3.68
C VAL A 94 -23.55 -11.54 3.57
N ALA A 95 -23.89 -10.75 4.58
CA ALA A 95 -25.07 -9.91 4.52
C ALA A 95 -24.96 -9.19 3.18
N ASP A 96 -25.96 -9.38 2.31
CA ASP A 96 -26.18 -8.46 1.20
C ASP A 96 -26.31 -7.09 1.84
N GLN A 97 -25.19 -6.38 1.91
CA GLN A 97 -25.11 -5.06 2.47
C GLN A 97 -25.62 -4.15 1.37
N ASP A 98 -26.88 -3.81 1.55
CA ASP A 98 -27.59 -2.71 0.91
C ASP A 98 -26.66 -1.63 0.38
N GLN A 99 -26.99 -1.17 -0.81
CA GLN A 99 -26.45 0.04 -1.41
C GLN A 99 -26.67 1.24 -0.46
N GLY A 100 -25.74 1.44 0.47
CA GLY A 100 -25.89 2.42 1.53
C GLY A 100 -24.54 2.83 2.05
N ARG A 101 -23.99 3.87 1.43
CA ARG A 101 -22.87 4.71 1.85
C ARG A 101 -22.44 4.56 3.33
N GLU A 102 -21.54 3.62 3.62
CA GLU A 102 -20.83 3.60 4.90
C GLU A 102 -19.32 3.54 4.66
N GLY A 103 -18.66 4.65 5.00
CA GLY A 103 -17.29 4.96 4.62
C GLY A 103 -16.23 4.05 5.23
N LEU A 104 -15.05 4.07 4.60
CA LEU A 104 -13.85 3.27 4.89
C LEU A 104 -13.46 3.19 6.38
N LEU A 105 -13.87 4.17 7.20
CA LEU A 105 -13.63 4.19 8.63
C LEU A 105 -14.39 3.07 9.38
N ALA A 106 -15.61 2.72 8.98
CA ALA A 106 -16.38 1.65 9.62
C ALA A 106 -15.70 0.27 9.48
N ARG A 107 -14.94 0.07 8.39
CA ARG A 107 -14.18 -1.16 8.12
C ARG A 107 -12.95 -1.33 9.01
N ILE A 108 -12.38 -0.22 9.51
CA ILE A 108 -11.20 -0.24 10.39
C ILE A 108 -11.63 -0.49 11.83
N PHE A 109 -12.79 0.04 12.25
CA PHE A 109 -13.31 -0.15 13.61
C PHE A 109 -14.05 -1.48 13.82
N SER A 110 -14.53 -2.14 12.75
CA SER A 110 -15.16 -3.47 12.85
C SER A 110 -14.15 -4.59 13.13
N LEU A 111 -12.92 -4.49 12.61
CA LEU A 111 -11.83 -5.44 12.88
C LEU A 111 -11.43 -5.48 14.37
N LYS A 112 -11.56 -4.35 15.08
CA LYS A 112 -11.22 -4.28 16.51
C LYS A 112 -12.28 -4.91 17.42
N ARG A 113 -13.50 -5.13 16.93
CA ARG A 113 -14.64 -5.64 17.72
C ARG A 113 -14.67 -7.17 17.81
N GLN A 114 -14.01 -7.88 16.88
CA GLN A 114 -13.95 -9.35 16.87
C GLN A 114 -12.91 -9.94 17.84
N ALA A 115 -12.03 -9.11 18.42
CA ALA A 115 -11.05 -9.55 19.42
C ALA A 115 -11.59 -9.59 20.86
N LEU A 116 -12.83 -9.13 21.09
CA LEU A 116 -13.49 -9.17 22.40
C LEU A 116 -14.49 -10.33 22.44
N ALA A 117 -13.97 -11.57 22.37
CA ALA A 117 -14.75 -12.74 22.71
C ALA A 117 -15.01 -12.73 24.22
N LYS A 118 -16.24 -12.38 24.59
CA LYS A 118 -16.74 -12.39 25.96
C LYS A 118 -16.71 -13.84 26.48
N THR A 119 -15.92 -14.12 27.50
CA THR A 119 -15.96 -15.39 28.23
C THR A 119 -17.34 -15.52 28.88
N VAL A 120 -18.16 -16.45 28.39
CA VAL A 120 -19.33 -16.91 29.14
C VAL A 120 -18.78 -17.87 30.19
N ASN A 121 -18.80 -17.43 31.45
CA ASN A 121 -18.48 -18.28 32.59
C ASN A 121 -19.57 -19.35 32.79
N PRO A 122 -19.20 -20.52 33.35
CA PRO A 122 -20.07 -21.69 33.48
C PRO A 122 -21.28 -21.49 34.39
#